data_AF-A0A2V6TXM7-F1
#
_entry.id   AF-A0A2V6TXM7-F1
#
_cell.length_a   1.000
_cell.length_b   1.000
_cell.length_c   1.000
_cell.angle_alpha   90.00
_cell.angle_beta   90.00
_cell.angle_gamma   90.00
#
_symmetry.space_group_name_H-M   'P 1'
#
loop_
_entity.id
_entity.type
_entity.pdbx_description
1 polymer ?
#
loop_
_entity_poly.entity_id
_entity_poly.type
_entity_poly.pdbx_seq_one_letter_code
_entity_poly.pdbx_strand_id
1 'polypeptide(L)'
;MRTRVFYGWNVVGATSVMALFSFGLGFYGLSVYVAMLQRLHGWSASMVSAPVTMYYLAGALLTASIGDLYARWGPRAVVAGGAVAMAIGVAALGAIGQP
;
A
#
# COMPACT_ATOMS: atom_id res chain seq x y z
N MET A 1 31.18 -13.26 -23.87
CA MET A 1 30.54 -11.91 -23.75
C MET A 1 29.39 -12.03 -22.77
N ARG A 2 29.47 -11.43 -21.57
CA ARG A 2 28.32 -11.36 -20.65
C ARG A 2 27.31 -10.38 -21.28
N THR A 3 26.20 -10.89 -21.79
CA THR A 3 25.03 -10.07 -22.12
C THR A 3 24.63 -9.32 -20.85
N ARG A 4 25.03 -8.05 -20.75
CA ARG A 4 24.56 -7.18 -19.67
C ARG A 4 23.06 -7.05 -19.89
N VAL A 5 22.28 -7.74 -19.08
CA VAL A 5 20.82 -7.65 -19.07
C VAL A 5 20.46 -6.17 -19.07
N PHE A 6 19.63 -5.74 -20.03
CA PHE A 6 19.21 -4.35 -20.14
C PHE A 6 18.60 -3.91 -18.80
N TYR A 7 19.14 -2.84 -18.23
CA TYR A 7 18.75 -2.39 -16.88
C TYR A 7 17.24 -2.12 -16.75
N GLY A 8 16.56 -1.80 -17.86
CA GLY A 8 15.10 -1.66 -17.88
C GLY A 8 14.34 -2.92 -17.46
N TRP A 9 14.87 -4.13 -17.68
CA TRP A 9 14.24 -5.36 -17.17
C TRP A 9 14.21 -5.43 -15.65
N ASN A 10 15.20 -4.85 -14.96
CA ASN A 10 15.17 -4.75 -13.49
C ASN A 10 14.09 -3.77 -13.03
N VAL A 11 13.87 -2.69 -13.78
CA VAL A 11 12.80 -1.73 -13.49
C VAL A 11 11.44 -2.39 -13.65
N VAL A 12 11.23 -3.11 -14.77
CA VAL A 12 9.99 -3.87 -15.01
C VAL A 12 9.73 -4.87 -13.88
N GLY A 13 10.74 -5.66 -13.50
CA GLY A 13 10.62 -6.61 -12.40
C GLY A 13 10.25 -5.92 -11.08
N ALA A 14 10.94 -4.83 -10.73
CA ALA A 14 10.65 -4.07 -9.53
C ALA A 14 9.23 -3.46 -9.54
N THR A 15 8.81 -2.87 -10.65
CA THR A 15 7.46 -2.28 -10.77
C THR A 15 6.37 -3.33 -10.79
N SER A 16 6.61 -4.52 -11.36
CA SER A 16 5.65 -5.62 -11.33
C SER A 16 5.46 -6.16 -9.91
N VAL A 17 6.55 -6.35 -9.16
CA VAL A 17 6.48 -6.75 -7.74
C VAL A 17 5.78 -5.67 -6.91
N MET A 18 6.16 -4.40 -7.12
CA MET A 18 5.50 -3.27 -6.45
C MET A 18 4.00 -3.27 -6.74
N ALA A 19 3.60 -3.36 -8.01
CA ALA A 19 2.20 -3.39 -8.40
C ALA A 19 1.44 -4.58 -7.78
N LEU A 20 2.04 -5.79 -7.79
CA LEU A 20 1.43 -6.98 -7.20
C LEU A 20 1.09 -6.76 -5.73
N PHE A 21 2.02 -6.20 -4.94
CA PHE A 21 1.78 -5.92 -3.53
C PHE A 21 0.82 -4.74 -3.33
N SER A 22 1.02 -3.63 -4.04
CA SER A 22 0.17 -2.44 -3.94
C SER A 22 -1.29 -2.75 -4.25
N PHE A 23 -1.57 -3.48 -5.34
CA PHE A 23 -2.93 -3.89 -5.67
C PHE A 23 -3.42 -5.02 -4.74
N GLY A 24 -2.59 -6.03 -4.50
CA GLY A 24 -2.96 -7.21 -3.71
C GLY A 24 -3.32 -6.87 -2.27
N LEU A 25 -2.42 -6.24 -1.52
CA LEU A 25 -2.63 -5.94 -0.10
C LEU A 25 -3.27 -4.56 0.11
N GLY A 26 -2.94 -3.58 -0.74
CA GLY A 26 -3.39 -2.19 -0.55
C GLY A 26 -4.80 -1.92 -1.07
N PHE A 27 -5.15 -2.46 -2.24
CA PHE A 27 -6.43 -2.17 -2.87
C PHE A 27 -7.45 -3.28 -2.67
N TYR A 28 -7.12 -4.50 -3.12
CA TYR A 28 -8.01 -5.66 -3.00
C TYR A 28 -8.02 -6.24 -1.59
N GLY A 29 -6.88 -6.22 -0.89
CA GLY A 29 -6.78 -6.70 0.49
C GLY A 29 -7.66 -5.94 1.47
N LEU A 30 -7.85 -4.63 1.24
CA LEU A 30 -8.65 -3.78 2.12
C LEU A 30 -10.07 -4.31 2.33
N SER A 31 -10.74 -4.76 1.26
CA SER A 31 -12.10 -5.29 1.36
C SER A 31 -12.15 -6.59 2.17
N VAL A 32 -11.10 -7.42 2.08
CA VAL A 32 -10.95 -8.66 2.84
C VAL A 32 -10.67 -8.35 4.32
N TYR A 33 -9.80 -7.38 4.62
CA TYR A 33 -9.48 -6.98 5.99
C TYR A 33 -10.70 -6.42 6.71
N VAL A 34 -11.46 -5.54 6.05
CA VAL A 34 -12.71 -4.98 6.56
C VAL A 34 -13.71 -6.09 6.86
N ALA A 35 -13.93 -7.00 5.90
CA ALA A 35 -14.85 -8.12 6.09
C ALA A 35 -14.43 -9.05 7.23
N MET A 36 -13.12 -9.32 7.40
CA MET A 36 -12.65 -10.15 8.50
C MET A 36 -12.68 -9.44 9.86
N LEU A 37 -12.40 -8.14 9.93
CA LEU A 37 -12.53 -7.38 11.17
C LEU A 37 -13.98 -7.37 11.66
N GLN A 38 -14.94 -7.17 10.75
CA GLN A 38 -16.37 -7.28 11.07
C GLN A 38 -16.75 -8.69 11.52
N ARG A 39 -16.22 -9.74 10.88
CA ARG A 39 -16.50 -11.14 11.26
C ARG A 39 -15.89 -11.54 12.60
N LEU A 40 -14.64 -11.17 12.86
CA LEU A 40 -13.89 -11.58 14.04
C LEU A 40 -14.29 -10.78 15.28
N HIS A 41 -14.54 -9.48 15.13
CA HIS A 41 -14.80 -8.58 16.26
C HIS A 41 -16.25 -8.08 16.35
N GLY A 42 -17.10 -8.41 15.36
CA GLY A 42 -18.50 -7.97 15.33
C GLY A 42 -18.66 -6.46 15.10
N TRP A 43 -17.64 -5.76 14.61
CA TRP A 43 -17.68 -4.31 14.44
C TRP A 43 -18.74 -3.87 13.42
N SER A 44 -19.44 -2.78 13.72
CA SER A 44 -20.45 -2.22 12.83
C SER A 44 -19.82 -1.61 11.56
N ALA A 45 -20.58 -1.58 10.47
CA ALA A 45 -20.13 -0.97 9.22
C ALA A 45 -19.74 0.52 9.37
N SER A 46 -20.43 1.24 10.26
CA SER A 46 -20.16 2.66 10.55
C SER A 46 -18.81 2.88 11.21
N MET A 47 -18.35 1.95 12.06
CA MET A 47 -17.04 2.05 12.71
C MET A 47 -15.90 1.79 11.73
N VAL A 48 -16.10 0.88 10.78
CA VAL A 48 -15.06 0.52 9.80
C VAL A 48 -15.03 1.48 8.59
N SER A 49 -16.12 2.20 8.31
CA SER A 49 -16.19 3.13 7.17
C SER A 49 -15.30 4.37 7.34
N ALA A 50 -15.15 4.89 8.57
CA ALA A 50 -14.32 6.07 8.82
C ALA A 50 -12.82 5.82 8.51
N PRO A 51 -12.18 4.74 9.01
CA PRO A 51 -10.82 4.37 8.63
C PRO A 51 -10.64 4.15 7.12
N VAL A 52 -11.60 3.49 6.47
CA VAL A 52 -11.57 3.25 5.02
C VAL A 52 -11.65 4.57 4.24
N THR A 53 -12.48 5.50 4.70
CA THR A 53 -12.59 6.83 4.08
C THR A 53 -11.28 7.61 4.24
N MET A 54 -10.69 7.58 5.43
CA MET A 54 -9.39 8.20 5.69
C MET A 54 -8.29 7.60 4.80
N TYR A 55 -8.31 6.27 4.60
CA TYR A 55 -7.38 5.59 3.70
C TYR A 55 -7.46 6.13 2.27
N TYR A 56 -8.68 6.26 1.71
CA TYR A 56 -8.86 6.82 0.38
C TYR A 56 -8.49 8.31 0.30
N LEU A 57 -8.82 9.09 1.32
CA LEU A 57 -8.47 10.52 1.37
C LEU A 57 -6.95 10.72 1.42
N ALA A 58 -6.26 9.97 2.29
CA ALA A 58 -4.81 9.99 2.38
C ALA A 58 -4.17 9.51 1.06
N GLY A 59 -4.72 8.44 0.45
CA GLY A 59 -4.28 7.96 -0.86
C GLY A 59 -4.44 9.00 -1.97
N ALA A 60 -5.53 9.76 -1.98
CA ALA A 60 -5.77 10.84 -2.93
C ALA A 60 -4.77 11.99 -2.75
N LEU A 61 -4.54 12.42 -1.52
CA LEU A 61 -3.55 13.47 -1.19
C LEU A 61 -2.13 13.05 -1.59
N LEU A 62 -1.74 11.81 -1.25
CA LEU A 62 -0.45 11.26 -1.64
C LEU A 62 -0.28 11.18 -3.15
N THR A 63 -1.34 10.76 -3.86
CA THR A 63 -1.34 10.69 -5.33
C THR A 63 -1.19 12.09 -5.95
N ALA A 64 -1.88 13.09 -5.39
CA ALA A 64 -1.74 14.47 -5.85
C ALA A 64 -0.32 15.02 -5.63
N SER A 65 0.33 14.66 -4.52
CA SER A 65 1.68 15.12 -4.17
C SER A 65 2.82 14.22 -4.68
N ILE A 66 2.52 13.12 -5.39
CA ILE A 66 3.53 12.11 -5.75
C ILE A 66 4.61 12.67 -6.70
N GLY A 67 4.22 13.57 -7.61
CA GLY A 67 5.15 14.20 -8.55
C GLY A 67 6.21 15.04 -7.83
N ASP A 68 5.79 15.86 -6.86
CA ASP A 68 6.70 16.66 -6.03
C ASP A 68 7.59 15.79 -5.14
N LEU A 69 7.02 14.70 -4.58
CA LEU A 69 7.78 13.72 -3.80
C LEU A 69 8.87 13.07 -4.65
N TYR A 70 8.54 12.62 -5.87
CA TYR A 70 9.49 12.04 -6.81
C TYR A 70 10.55 13.05 -7.25
N ALA A 71 10.18 14.32 -7.49
CA ALA A 71 11.13 15.36 -7.88
C ALA A 71 12.13 15.67 -6.75
N ARG A 72 11.68 15.67 -5.50
CA ARG A 72 12.51 16.04 -4.34
C ARG A 72 13.36 14.87 -3.81
N TRP A 73 12.81 13.65 -3.75
CA TRP A 73 13.43 12.50 -3.06
C TRP A 73 13.82 11.37 -4.02
N GLY A 74 13.40 11.47 -5.28
CA GLY A 74 13.57 10.42 -6.28
C GLY A 74 12.57 9.27 -6.11
N PRO A 75 12.28 8.54 -7.20
CA PRO A 75 11.28 7.47 -7.19
C PRO A 75 11.66 6.30 -6.26
N ARG A 76 12.97 6.02 -6.12
CA ARG A 76 13.45 4.90 -5.28
C ARG A 76 13.13 5.07 -3.81
N ALA A 77 13.44 6.24 -3.25
CA ALA A 77 13.21 6.51 -1.83
C ALA A 77 11.72 6.54 -1.51
N VAL A 78 10.92 7.14 -2.38
CA VAL A 78 9.47 7.23 -2.20
C VAL A 78 8.81 5.85 -2.28
N VAL A 79 9.18 5.03 -3.27
CA VAL A 79 8.67 3.65 -3.37
C VAL A 79 9.10 2.80 -2.18
N ALA A 80 10.35 2.89 -1.74
CA ALA A 80 10.82 2.15 -0.56
C ALA A 80 10.09 2.60 0.72
N GLY A 81 9.90 3.90 0.92
CA GLY A 81 9.14 4.45 2.04
C GLY A 81 7.67 3.97 2.03
N GLY A 82 7.03 4.00 0.85
CA GLY A 82 5.67 3.47 0.68
C GLY A 82 5.58 1.98 0.98
N ALA A 83 6.54 1.18 0.50
CA ALA A 83 6.58 -0.26 0.77
C ALA A 83 6.75 -0.59 2.26
N VAL A 84 7.62 0.15 2.96
CA VAL A 84 7.80 -0.01 4.42
C VAL A 84 6.54 0.41 5.18
N ALA A 85 5.95 1.56 4.84
CA ALA A 85 4.72 2.03 5.46
C ALA A 85 3.57 1.03 5.28
N MET A 86 3.47 0.44 4.09
CA MET A 86 2.50 -0.58 3.75
C MET A 86 2.72 -1.88 4.54
N ALA A 87 3.97 -2.36 4.63
CA ALA A 87 4.31 -3.54 5.40
C ALA A 87 3.96 -3.38 6.88
N ILE A 88 4.27 -2.21 7.47
CA ILE A 88 3.91 -1.87 8.85
C ILE A 88 2.39 -1.84 9.02
N GLY A 89 1.67 -1.17 8.11
CA GLY A 89 0.21 -1.06 8.17
C GLY A 89 -0.48 -2.41 8.14
N VAL A 90 -0.07 -3.29 7.21
CA VAL A 90 -0.65 -4.64 7.09
C VAL A 90 -0.27 -5.52 8.28
N ALA A 91 0.97 -5.44 8.78
CA ALA A 91 1.38 -6.18 9.97
C ALA A 91 0.62 -5.73 11.22
N ALA A 92 0.38 -4.42 11.35
CA ALA A 92 -0.36 -3.85 12.46
C ALA A 92 -1.80 -4.36 12.52
N LEU A 93 -2.47 -4.61 11.38
CA LEU A 93 -3.84 -5.15 11.34
C LEU A 93 -3.99 -6.44 12.16
N GLY A 94 -2.96 -7.29 12.19
CA GLY A 94 -2.98 -8.53 12.97
C GLY A 94 -2.91 -8.33 14.49
N ALA A 95 -2.50 -7.14 14.94
CA ALA A 95 -2.40 -6.77 16.35
C ALA A 95 -3.56 -5.86 16.82
N ILE A 96 -4.46 -5.46 15.92
CA ILE A 96 -5.62 -4.63 16.27
C ILE A 96 -6.67 -5.50 16.97
N GLY A 97 -6.84 -5.29 18.27
CA GLY A 97 -7.90 -5.92 19.08
C GLY A 97 -9.06 -4.99 19.45
N GLN A 98 -8.95 -3.70 19.13
CA GLN A 98 -9.93 -2.66 19.49
C GLN A 98 -10.14 -1.70 18.31
N PRO A 99 -11.36 -1.18 18.13
CA PRO A 99 -11.74 -0.34 16.99
C PRO A 99 -11.01 1.00 16.93
#